data_AF-A0A1F5Z8Y3-F1
#
_entry.id   AF-A0A1F5Z8Y3-F1
#
_cell.length_a   1.000
_cell.length_b   1.000
_cell.length_c   1.000
_cell.angle_alpha   90.00
_cell.angle_beta   90.00
_cell.angle_gamma   90.00
#
_symmetry.space_group_name_H-M   'P 1'
#
loop_
_entity.id
_entity.type
_entity.pdbx_description
1 polymer ?
#
loop_
_entity_poly.entity_id
_entity_poly.type
_entity_poly.pdbx_seq_one_letter_code
_entity_poly.pdbx_strand_id
1 'polypeptide(L)'
;MHRSIASVKGLGFILWHSRHEFYHVLLGLVWAWFLREYWQVFNPRWIWISVIGSLLPDLDHLWFFTTYGRQASYTRQIIDFLRSRQWRNLAVFIETGHKYNTSLSWHNYYFIAIMFSLAIASSFIEWESGVVLFGAILIHYIFDILDDLVQLGTVNQNWHRWGREKKL
;
A
#
# COMPACT_ATOMS: atom_id res chain seq x y z
N MET A 1 19.97 -31.17 -14.33
CA MET A 1 18.89 -30.15 -14.19
C MET A 1 18.71 -29.81 -12.72
N HIS A 2 19.41 -28.78 -12.21
CA HIS A 2 19.20 -28.26 -10.85
C HIS A 2 18.23 -27.07 -10.90
N ARG A 3 16.94 -27.35 -10.88
CA ARG A 3 15.95 -26.40 -10.35
C ARG A 3 15.62 -26.84 -8.91
N SER A 4 15.14 -25.89 -8.10
CA SER A 4 14.31 -26.17 -6.90
C SER A 4 14.95 -26.20 -5.51
N ILE A 5 15.73 -25.18 -5.14
CA ILE A 5 15.75 -24.72 -3.73
C ILE A 5 15.60 -23.20 -3.65
N ALA A 6 16.19 -22.45 -4.59
CA ALA A 6 16.02 -20.99 -4.67
C ALA A 6 14.58 -20.56 -5.02
N SER A 7 13.85 -21.34 -5.85
CA SER A 7 12.46 -21.04 -6.24
C SER A 7 11.45 -21.26 -5.13
N VAL A 8 11.73 -22.18 -4.19
CA VAL A 8 10.87 -22.45 -3.02
C VAL A 8 11.02 -21.36 -1.96
N LYS A 9 12.13 -20.62 -1.96
CA LYS A 9 12.51 -19.67 -0.90
C LYS A 9 12.11 -18.21 -1.19
N GLY A 10 11.96 -17.81 -2.46
CA GLY A 10 11.30 -16.56 -2.83
C GLY A 10 9.78 -16.57 -2.64
N LEU A 11 9.20 -17.78 -2.49
CA LEU A 11 7.77 -18.00 -2.31
C LEU A 11 7.23 -17.32 -1.04
N GLY A 12 7.98 -17.30 0.06
CA GLY A 12 7.54 -16.69 1.32
C GLY A 12 7.34 -15.17 1.22
N PHE A 13 8.23 -14.47 0.50
CA PHE A 13 8.08 -13.04 0.21
C PHE A 13 6.85 -12.77 -0.65
N ILE A 14 6.67 -13.55 -1.71
CA ILE A 14 5.50 -13.45 -2.60
C ILE A 14 4.23 -13.67 -1.79
N LEU A 15 4.16 -14.74 -0.99
CA LEU A 15 2.99 -15.06 -0.17
C LEU A 15 2.66 -13.98 0.87
N TRP A 16 3.67 -13.36 1.50
CA TRP A 16 3.46 -12.30 2.49
C TRP A 16 2.95 -11.01 1.83
N HIS A 17 3.65 -10.52 0.81
CA HIS A 17 3.26 -9.30 0.12
C HIS A 17 1.88 -9.51 -0.51
N SER A 18 1.67 -10.64 -1.19
CA SER A 18 0.36 -11.01 -1.72
C SER A 18 -0.72 -11.10 -0.64
N ARG A 19 -0.42 -11.45 0.62
CA ARG A 19 -1.42 -11.44 1.70
C ARG A 19 -1.82 -10.01 2.08
N HIS A 20 -0.87 -9.10 2.22
CA HIS A 20 -1.14 -7.70 2.56
C HIS A 20 -1.93 -7.01 1.43
N GLU A 21 -1.45 -7.13 0.19
CA GLU A 21 -2.15 -6.66 -1.01
C GLU A 21 -3.55 -7.27 -1.14
N PHE A 22 -3.70 -8.56 -0.78
CA PHE A 22 -4.99 -9.23 -0.79
C PHE A 22 -5.97 -8.60 0.21
N TYR A 23 -5.51 -8.22 1.41
CA TYR A 23 -6.38 -7.52 2.36
C TYR A 23 -6.85 -6.17 1.82
N HIS A 24 -5.95 -5.40 1.20
CA HIS A 24 -6.31 -4.13 0.56
C HIS A 24 -7.37 -4.32 -0.51
N VAL A 25 -7.14 -5.24 -1.45
CA VAL A 25 -8.10 -5.55 -2.51
C VAL A 25 -9.43 -6.06 -1.94
N LEU A 26 -9.39 -6.95 -0.95
CA LEU A 26 -10.59 -7.48 -0.32
C LEU A 26 -11.43 -6.36 0.32
N LEU A 27 -10.79 -5.44 1.05
CA LEU A 27 -11.47 -4.32 1.67
C LEU A 27 -12.05 -3.34 0.63
N GLY A 28 -11.31 -3.07 -0.44
CA GLY A 28 -11.83 -2.28 -1.57
C GLY A 28 -13.03 -2.95 -2.27
N LEU A 29 -13.02 -4.28 -2.39
CA LEU A 29 -14.16 -5.03 -2.93
C LEU A 29 -15.37 -5.00 -1.97
N VAL A 30 -15.15 -5.08 -0.66
CA VAL A 30 -16.21 -4.91 0.36
C VAL A 30 -16.83 -3.51 0.25
N TRP A 31 -16.01 -2.48 0.01
CA TRP A 31 -16.49 -1.13 -0.25
C TRP A 31 -17.34 -1.02 -1.51
N ALA A 32 -16.87 -1.55 -2.64
CA ALA A 32 -17.63 -1.57 -3.87
C ALA A 32 -18.94 -2.36 -3.72
N TRP A 33 -18.94 -3.45 -2.97
CA TRP A 33 -20.15 -4.20 -2.64
C TRP A 33 -21.13 -3.38 -1.80
N PHE A 34 -20.65 -2.69 -0.76
CA PHE A 34 -21.48 -1.79 0.04
C PHE A 34 -22.14 -0.70 -0.83
N LEU A 35 -21.37 -0.06 -1.72
CA LEU A 35 -21.90 0.95 -2.64
C LEU A 35 -22.91 0.38 -3.63
N ARG A 36 -22.70 -0.84 -4.12
CA ARG A 36 -23.68 -1.57 -4.94
C ARG A 36 -25.01 -1.74 -4.21
N GLU A 37 -24.99 -2.16 -2.95
CA GLU A 37 -26.22 -2.26 -2.14
C GLU A 37 -26.82 -0.88 -1.86
N TYR A 38 -26.00 0.14 -1.63
CA TYR A 38 -26.49 1.49 -1.35
C TYR A 38 -27.18 2.14 -2.56
N TRP A 39 -26.57 2.04 -3.75
CA TRP A 39 -27.11 2.59 -5.00
C TRP A 39 -28.09 1.66 -5.72
N GLN A 40 -28.24 0.41 -5.25
CA GLN A 40 -29.11 -0.61 -5.85
C GLN A 40 -28.79 -0.89 -7.34
N VAL A 41 -27.53 -0.71 -7.73
CA VAL A 41 -27.06 -0.86 -9.12
C VAL A 41 -25.85 -1.78 -9.13
N PHE A 42 -25.82 -2.74 -10.06
CA PHE A 42 -24.64 -3.57 -10.30
C PHE A 42 -23.85 -3.05 -11.52
N ASN A 43 -22.64 -2.56 -11.27
CA ASN A 43 -21.73 -2.13 -12.32
C ASN A 43 -20.38 -2.87 -12.20
N PRO A 44 -20.07 -3.82 -13.10
CA PRO A 44 -18.82 -4.57 -13.07
C PRO A 44 -17.56 -3.70 -13.14
N ARG A 45 -17.67 -2.47 -13.65
CA ARG A 45 -16.53 -1.53 -13.69
C ARG A 45 -16.09 -1.11 -12.29
N TRP A 46 -17.01 -1.05 -11.32
CA TRP A 46 -16.68 -0.69 -9.95
C TRP A 46 -15.76 -1.72 -9.28
N ILE A 47 -15.87 -3.00 -9.64
CA ILE A 47 -14.96 -4.06 -9.17
C ILE A 47 -13.54 -3.76 -9.63
N TRP A 48 -13.34 -3.44 -10.91
CA TRP A 48 -12.02 -3.11 -11.43
C TRP A 48 -11.47 -1.81 -10.85
N ILE A 49 -12.33 -0.79 -10.72
CA ILE A 49 -11.94 0.49 -10.13
C ILE A 49 -11.55 0.31 -8.66
N SER A 50 -12.26 -0.50 -7.88
CA SER A 50 -11.91 -0.75 -6.49
C SER A 50 -10.61 -1.53 -6.36
N VAL A 51 -10.36 -2.52 -7.21
CA VAL A 51 -9.07 -3.24 -7.28
C VAL A 51 -7.94 -2.26 -7.59
N ILE A 52 -8.09 -1.44 -8.63
CA ILE A 52 -7.08 -0.44 -9.00
C ILE A 52 -6.85 0.55 -7.85
N GLY A 53 -7.92 1.09 -7.26
CA GLY A 53 -7.84 2.01 -6.14
C GLY A 53 -7.18 1.42 -4.91
N SER A 54 -7.37 0.12 -4.65
CA SER A 54 -6.75 -0.57 -3.51
C SER A 54 -5.25 -0.78 -3.68
N LEU A 55 -4.76 -0.90 -4.91
CA LEU A 55 -3.35 -1.14 -5.24
C LEU A 55 -2.58 0.14 -5.60
N LEU A 56 -3.30 1.24 -5.88
CA LEU A 56 -2.69 2.48 -6.31
C LEU A 56 -1.74 3.06 -5.24
N PRO A 57 -2.12 3.11 -3.94
CA PRO A 57 -1.21 3.59 -2.89
C PRO A 57 0.13 2.84 -2.83
N ASP A 58 0.12 1.52 -3.03
CA ASP A 58 1.33 0.68 -2.99
C ASP A 58 2.33 1.03 -4.10
N LEU A 59 1.87 1.66 -5.20
CA LEU A 59 2.77 2.16 -6.23
C LEU A 59 3.75 3.21 -5.69
N ASP A 60 3.44 3.91 -4.60
CA ASP A 60 4.38 4.83 -3.94
C ASP A 60 5.60 4.09 -3.38
N HIS A 61 5.46 2.84 -2.92
CA HIS A 61 6.60 2.03 -2.49
C HIS A 61 7.52 1.71 -3.67
N LEU A 62 6.94 1.27 -4.79
CA LEU A 62 7.71 0.99 -6.01
C LEU A 62 8.39 2.26 -6.53
N TRP A 63 7.66 3.36 -6.54
CA TRP A 63 8.15 4.67 -6.93
C TRP A 63 9.30 5.14 -6.01
N PHE A 64 9.15 4.98 -4.69
CA PHE A 64 10.19 5.24 -3.69
C PHE A 64 11.46 4.45 -4.00
N PHE A 65 11.37 3.13 -4.17
CA PHE A 65 12.55 2.28 -4.41
C PHE A 65 13.29 2.64 -5.70
N THR A 66 12.54 2.99 -6.75
CA THR A 66 13.09 3.23 -8.09
C THR A 66 13.58 4.66 -8.30
N THR A 67 13.04 5.63 -7.58
CA THR A 67 13.33 7.05 -7.78
C THR A 67 14.05 7.67 -6.59
N TYR A 68 13.30 8.29 -5.68
CA TYR A 68 13.82 9.20 -4.68
C TYR A 68 14.36 8.44 -3.45
N GLY A 69 13.76 7.31 -3.08
CA GLY A 69 14.25 6.41 -2.04
C GLY A 69 15.47 5.57 -2.43
N ARG A 70 15.96 5.63 -3.67
CA ARG A 70 17.05 4.77 -4.18
C ARG A 70 18.33 4.81 -3.35
N GLN A 71 18.62 5.95 -2.70
CA GLN A 71 19.80 6.12 -1.86
C GLN A 71 19.52 5.97 -0.35
N ALA A 72 18.28 5.69 0.05
CA ALA A 72 17.94 5.45 1.44
C ALA A 72 18.65 4.19 1.97
N SER A 73 18.98 4.19 3.26
CA SER A 73 19.59 3.03 3.94
C SER A 73 18.76 1.77 3.73
N TYR A 74 17.44 1.89 3.90
CA TYR A 74 16.47 0.82 3.68
C TYR A 74 16.59 0.20 2.26
N THR A 75 16.53 1.03 1.21
CA THR A 75 16.66 0.57 -0.18
C THR A 75 18.03 -0.07 -0.47
N ARG A 76 19.12 0.52 0.04
CA ARG A 76 20.47 -0.05 -0.13
C ARG A 76 20.57 -1.43 0.51
N GLN A 77 20.04 -1.57 1.72
CA GLN A 77 20.06 -2.84 2.45
C GLN A 77 19.24 -3.93 1.75
N ILE A 78 18.08 -3.59 1.16
CA ILE A 78 17.33 -4.50 0.28
C ILE A 78 18.18 -4.93 -0.92
N ILE A 79 18.82 -3.98 -1.62
CA ILE A 79 19.68 -4.28 -2.76
C ILE A 79 20.85 -5.20 -2.35
N ASP A 80 21.45 -4.97 -1.18
CA ASP A 80 22.54 -5.79 -0.66
C ASP A 80 22.08 -7.21 -0.33
N PHE A 81 20.90 -7.37 0.28
CA PHE A 81 20.29 -8.69 0.50
C PHE A 81 19.95 -9.41 -0.81
N LEU A 82 19.47 -8.69 -1.82
CA LEU A 82 19.19 -9.25 -3.16
C LEU A 82 20.49 -9.71 -3.84
N ARG A 83 21.54 -8.87 -3.85
CA ARG A 83 22.85 -9.19 -4.44
C ARG A 83 23.51 -10.38 -3.75
N SER A 84 23.43 -10.43 -2.42
CA SER A 84 23.98 -11.52 -1.61
C SER A 84 23.06 -12.75 -1.51
N ARG A 85 21.89 -12.73 -2.18
CA ARG A 85 20.90 -13.82 -2.19
C ARG A 85 20.43 -14.25 -0.80
N GLN A 86 20.42 -13.32 0.16
CA GLN A 86 19.98 -13.56 1.55
C GLN A 86 18.47 -13.45 1.67
N TRP A 87 17.72 -14.31 0.96
CA TRP A 87 16.26 -14.22 0.83
C TRP A 87 15.50 -14.27 2.16
N ARG A 88 15.99 -15.04 3.13
CA ARG A 88 15.37 -15.09 4.47
C ARG A 88 15.52 -13.77 5.20
N ASN A 89 16.73 -13.22 5.23
CA ASN A 89 17.00 -11.94 5.86
C ASN A 89 16.27 -10.82 5.13
N LEU A 90 16.19 -10.89 3.79
CA LEU A 90 15.39 -9.97 2.99
C LEU A 90 13.91 -10.01 3.39
N ALA A 91 13.31 -11.21 3.50
CA ALA A 91 11.90 -11.35 3.85
C ALA A 91 11.61 -10.77 5.24
N VAL A 92 12.41 -11.13 6.25
CA VAL A 92 12.27 -10.60 7.62
C VAL A 92 12.55 -9.10 7.67
N PHE A 93 13.55 -8.62 6.92
CA PHE A 93 13.89 -7.20 6.87
C PHE A 93 12.83 -6.37 6.17
N ILE A 94 12.18 -6.88 5.13
CA ILE A 94 11.05 -6.19 4.52
C ILE A 94 9.87 -6.23 5.49
N GLU A 95 9.53 -7.39 6.04
CA GLU A 95 8.41 -7.56 6.99
C GLU A 95 8.48 -6.58 8.16
N THR A 96 9.66 -6.47 8.79
CA THR A 96 9.84 -5.57 9.93
C THR A 96 10.25 -4.16 9.52
N GLY A 97 11.03 -4.00 8.46
CA GLY A 97 11.69 -2.75 8.09
C GLY A 97 10.84 -1.82 7.24
N HIS A 98 9.87 -2.31 6.46
CA HIS A 98 9.04 -1.45 5.61
C HIS A 98 8.24 -0.44 6.42
N LYS A 99 7.79 -0.83 7.62
CA LYS A 99 7.11 0.03 8.59
C LYS A 99 8.00 1.12 9.20
N TYR A 100 9.32 0.98 9.14
CA TYR A 100 10.26 2.01 9.56
C TYR A 100 10.75 2.89 8.40
N ASN A 101 10.26 2.65 7.18
CA ASN A 101 10.55 3.51 6.04
C ASN A 101 9.67 4.77 6.10
N THR A 102 10.19 5.82 6.72
CA THR A 102 9.43 7.04 7.07
C THR A 102 9.44 8.11 5.97
N SER A 103 9.57 7.74 4.70
CA SER A 103 9.80 8.72 3.62
C SER A 103 8.90 8.53 2.40
N LEU A 104 7.75 7.88 2.54
CA LEU A 104 6.80 7.66 1.45
C LEU A 104 5.95 8.92 1.21
N SER A 105 5.76 9.30 -0.06
CA SER A 105 5.17 10.59 -0.43
C SER A 105 3.65 10.61 -0.41
N TRP A 106 3.00 9.45 -0.55
CA TRP A 106 1.54 9.33 -0.56
C TRP A 106 0.99 8.85 0.79
N HIS A 107 1.83 8.27 1.65
CA HIS A 107 1.45 7.75 2.96
C HIS A 107 1.47 8.82 4.05
N ASN A 108 0.70 9.89 3.85
CA ASN A 108 0.58 10.98 4.81
C ASN A 108 -0.83 11.55 4.90
N TYR A 109 -1.13 12.20 6.04
CA TYR A 109 -2.46 12.74 6.31
C TYR A 109 -2.89 13.83 5.32
N TYR A 110 -1.95 14.58 4.72
CA TYR A 110 -2.32 15.56 3.70
C TYR A 110 -2.82 14.86 2.43
N PHE A 111 -2.16 13.78 2.00
CA PHE A 111 -2.63 12.99 0.85
C PHE A 111 -3.97 12.32 1.14
N ILE A 112 -4.15 11.75 2.33
CA ILE A 112 -5.46 11.23 2.79
C ILE A 112 -6.53 12.34 2.72
N ALA A 113 -6.23 13.55 3.20
CA ALA A 113 -7.18 14.66 3.17
C ALA A 113 -7.56 15.07 1.74
N ILE A 114 -6.61 15.03 0.80
CA ILE A 114 -6.89 15.24 -0.63
C ILE A 114 -7.81 14.14 -1.16
N MET A 115 -7.48 12.86 -0.92
CA MET A 115 -8.32 11.73 -1.36
C MET A 115 -9.72 11.78 -0.76
N PHE A 116 -9.84 12.16 0.52
CA PHE A 116 -11.11 12.34 1.20
C PHE A 116 -11.93 13.46 0.60
N SER A 117 -11.30 14.60 0.32
CA SER A 117 -11.94 15.73 -0.35
C SER A 117 -12.43 15.35 -1.75
N LEU A 118 -11.64 14.57 -2.49
CA LEU A 118 -12.03 14.06 -3.82
C LEU A 118 -13.17 13.04 -3.74
N ALA A 119 -13.20 12.17 -2.73
CA ALA A 119 -14.32 11.25 -2.49
C ALA A 119 -15.62 12.01 -2.21
N ILE A 120 -15.56 13.02 -1.34
CA ILE A 120 -16.70 13.90 -1.04
C ILE A 120 -17.15 14.65 -2.29
N ALA A 121 -16.23 15.30 -3.00
CA ALA A 121 -16.55 16.06 -4.21
C ALA A 121 -17.20 15.15 -5.27
N SER A 122 -16.67 13.94 -5.45
CA SER A 122 -17.24 12.93 -6.37
C SER A 122 -18.67 12.55 -5.96
N SER A 123 -18.96 12.45 -4.66
CA SER A 123 -20.31 12.17 -4.16
C SER A 123 -21.29 13.32 -4.45
N PHE A 124 -20.85 14.58 -4.37
CA PHE A 124 -21.72 15.73 -4.63
C PHE A 124 -22.07 15.94 -6.10
N ILE A 125 -21.21 15.49 -7.01
CA ILE A 125 -21.44 15.57 -8.46
C ILE A 125 -21.94 14.24 -9.06
N GLU A 126 -22.35 13.30 -8.21
CA GLU A 126 -22.84 11.97 -8.61
C GLU A 126 -21.84 11.17 -9.49
N TRP A 127 -20.53 11.42 -9.31
CA TRP A 127 -19.49 10.66 -9.99
C TRP A 127 -19.18 9.36 -9.24
N GLU A 128 -20.05 8.37 -9.44
CA GLU A 128 -20.00 7.06 -8.75
C GLU A 128 -18.63 6.39 -8.84
N SER A 129 -18.02 6.38 -10.03
CA SER A 129 -16.67 5.83 -10.25
C SER A 129 -15.61 6.52 -9.39
N GLY A 130 -15.72 7.83 -9.17
CA GLY A 130 -14.83 8.58 -8.29
C GLY A 130 -15.00 8.18 -6.83
N VAL A 131 -16.25 8.03 -6.37
CA VAL A 131 -16.56 7.57 -5.00
C VAL A 131 -16.00 6.17 -4.73
N VAL A 132 -16.13 5.25 -5.69
CA VAL A 132 -15.54 3.91 -5.61
C VAL A 132 -14.02 3.99 -5.52
N LEU A 133 -13.39 4.74 -6.44
CA LEU A 133 -11.93 4.85 -6.54
C LEU A 133 -11.31 5.45 -5.28
N PHE A 134 -11.74 6.66 -4.90
CA PHE A 134 -11.16 7.38 -3.78
C PHE A 134 -11.54 6.73 -2.44
N GLY A 135 -12.74 6.15 -2.33
CA GLY A 135 -13.12 5.37 -1.15
C GLY A 135 -12.24 4.12 -0.95
N ALA A 136 -11.92 3.39 -2.02
CA ALA A 136 -11.00 2.26 -1.94
C ALA A 136 -9.59 2.70 -1.50
N ILE A 137 -9.07 3.81 -2.03
CA ILE A 137 -7.79 4.41 -1.62
C ILE A 137 -7.81 4.80 -0.13
N LEU A 138 -8.89 5.41 0.35
CA LEU A 138 -9.02 5.80 1.76
C LEU A 138 -9.03 4.59 2.68
N ILE A 139 -9.75 3.54 2.30
CA ILE A 139 -9.83 2.30 3.08
C ILE A 139 -8.46 1.62 3.16
N HIS A 140 -7.69 1.62 2.06
CA HIS A 140 -6.30 1.18 2.07
C HIS A 140 -5.49 1.94 3.13
N TYR A 141 -5.52 3.28 3.12
CA TYR A 141 -4.75 4.06 4.10
C TYR A 141 -5.21 3.88 5.54
N ILE A 142 -6.52 3.74 5.77
CA ILE A 142 -7.05 3.44 7.10
C ILE A 142 -6.53 2.09 7.58
N PHE A 143 -6.54 1.07 6.72
CA PHE A 143 -6.01 -0.24 7.05
C PHE A 143 -4.52 -0.17 7.42
N ASP A 144 -3.71 0.55 6.64
CA ASP A 144 -2.29 0.69 6.93
C ASP A 144 -2.00 1.40 8.26
N ILE A 145 -2.77 2.44 8.59
CA ILE A 145 -2.65 3.12 9.89
C ILE A 145 -3.02 2.17 11.03
N LEU A 146 -4.08 1.38 10.88
CA LEU A 146 -4.48 0.39 11.88
C LEU A 146 -3.42 -0.71 12.01
N ASP A 147 -2.84 -1.15 10.90
CA ASP A 147 -1.76 -2.12 10.88
C ASP A 147 -0.49 -1.56 11.56
N ASP A 148 -0.17 -0.28 11.38
CA ASP A 148 0.91 0.40 12.11
C ASP A 148 0.65 0.41 13.62
N LEU A 149 -0.58 0.74 14.05
CA LEU A 149 -0.95 0.71 15.47
C LEU A 149 -0.80 -0.69 16.07
N VAL A 150 -1.18 -1.74 15.33
CA VAL A 150 -1.07 -3.13 15.78
C VAL A 150 0.40 -3.60 15.81
N GLN A 151 1.19 -3.29 14.78
CA GLN A 151 2.54 -3.81 14.64
C GLN A 151 3.59 -2.97 15.40
N LEU A 152 3.44 -1.66 15.42
CA LEU A 152 4.39 -0.72 16.03
C LEU A 152 3.94 -0.21 17.41
N GLY A 153 2.66 -0.35 17.76
CA GLY A 153 2.05 0.26 18.94
C GLY A 153 1.79 1.77 18.80
N THR A 154 2.18 2.37 17.69
CA THR A 154 2.05 3.80 17.38
C THR A 154 1.90 4.01 15.88
N VAL A 155 1.31 5.13 15.47
CA VAL A 155 1.26 5.52 14.05
C VAL A 155 2.67 5.85 13.54
N ASN A 156 3.03 5.36 12.35
CA ASN A 156 4.30 5.68 11.70
C ASN A 156 4.48 7.20 11.50
N GLN A 157 5.67 7.72 11.79
CA GLN A 157 5.97 9.15 11.66
C GLN A 157 5.82 9.69 10.23
N ASN A 158 5.86 8.83 9.21
CA ASN A 158 5.58 9.22 7.83
C ASN A 158 4.20 9.88 7.69
N TRP A 159 3.20 9.39 8.44
CA TRP A 159 1.84 9.90 8.33
C TRP A 159 1.73 11.39 8.65
N HIS A 160 2.60 11.89 9.52
CA HIS A 160 2.60 13.27 9.99
C HIS A 160 3.32 14.26 9.08
N ARG A 161 3.98 13.79 8.00
CA ARG A 161 4.81 14.67 7.16
C ARG A 161 4.66 14.37 5.68
N TRP A 162 4.84 15.41 4.87
CA TRP A 162 5.03 15.23 3.44
C TRP A 162 6.52 15.09 3.12
N GLY A 163 6.90 13.99 2.48
CA GLY A 163 8.26 13.78 2.01
C GLY A 163 9.24 13.29 3.08
N ARG A 164 10.54 13.47 2.83
CA ARG A 164 11.60 12.75 3.57
C ARG A 164 11.93 13.35 4.92
N GLU A 165 12.42 12.49 5.81
CA GLU A 165 13.19 12.91 6.99
C GLU A 165 14.32 13.85 6.57
N LYS A 166 14.37 15.06 7.15
CA LYS A 166 15.60 15.85 7.09
C LYS A 166 16.64 15.08 7.87
N LYS A 167 17.71 14.65 7.20
CA LYS A 167 18.91 14.17 7.90
C LYS A 167 19.40 15.34 8.77
N LEU A 168 19.33 15.15 10.09
CA LEU A 168 20.09 15.96 11.04
C LEU A 168 21.59 15.66 10.88
#